data_AF-A0A7K7ZK21-F1
#
_entry.id   AF-A0A7K7ZK21-F1
#
_cell.length_a   1.000
_cell.length_b   1.000
_cell.length_c   1.000
_cell.angle_alpha   90.00
_cell.angle_beta   90.00
_cell.angle_gamma   90.00
#
_symmetry.space_group_name_H-M   'P 1'
#
loop_
_entity.id
_entity.type
_entity.pdbx_description
1 polymer ?
#
loop_
_entity_poly.entity_id
_entity_poly.type
_entity_poly.pdbx_seq_one_letter_code
_entity_poly.pdbx_strand_id
1 'polypeptide(L)'
;GGFAKCYEMTDLTTNKVYAAKIIPHSRVAKPHQREKIDKEIELHRMLNHRHVVQFYHYFEDRENIYILLEYCSRRSMAHILKARKVLTEPEVRYYLRQIVSGLKYLHEQEILHRDLKLGNFFINENMELKLGDFGLAARLEPLEHRRRTICGTPNYLSPEVLNKQGHGCESDIWALGCVMYTMLLGRPPFETTNLKETYRCIREARYSLPSSLLAPAKHLIASMLSKNPEDRPSLDEIIRHEFFLQGFTPDRLSASCCHTVPDFHLSSPAKNFFKKAAAALFGGKKDKARYFDTNNRLAKEDEEIYKLRHDLKKTSITQQAPKHKADEEIQPLITAVVKPGALPETKQIGDSIRMIVRGTLGSCSSSSECLEDSTMGSVADTVARVLRGCLENMPEADGNPKEQLTASFQWVTKWVDYSNKYGFGYQLSDHTVGVLFNNGAHMSLLPDKKTVHYYAELGQCSVFSATEAPEQFISQVTVLKYFSHYMEENLMDGGDLPSLTDVRRPRLYLLQWLKSDKALMMLFNDGTFQVNFYHDHTKVIICNQSEEYLLTYINEDRISTTFRLTTLLVSGCSLELKHRMEYALNMLLQRCN
;
A
#
# COMPACT_ATOMS: atom_id res chain seq x y z
N GLY A 1 -4.50 -23.76 -17.35
CA GLY A 1 -3.47 -22.77 -17.69
C GLY A 1 -2.90 -23.10 -19.05
N GLY A 2 -2.63 -22.10 -19.90
CA GLY A 2 -2.12 -22.31 -21.26
C GLY A 2 -3.06 -23.18 -22.10
N PHE A 3 -2.56 -24.32 -22.59
CA PHE A 3 -3.34 -25.28 -23.40
C PHE A 3 -4.40 -26.03 -22.59
N ALA A 4 -4.19 -26.23 -21.29
CA ALA A 4 -5.03 -27.07 -20.43
C ALA A 4 -6.17 -26.31 -19.74
N LYS A 5 -7.30 -26.98 -19.56
CA LYS A 5 -8.31 -26.65 -18.53
C LYS A 5 -8.08 -27.57 -17.33
N CYS A 6 -8.19 -27.03 -16.12
CA CYS A 6 -7.94 -27.80 -14.89
C CYS A 6 -9.26 -28.07 -14.17
N TYR A 7 -9.46 -29.31 -13.72
CA TYR A 7 -10.66 -29.75 -13.01
C TYR A 7 -10.28 -30.62 -11.81
N GLU A 8 -11.17 -30.69 -10.84
CA GLU A 8 -11.16 -31.77 -9.86
C GLU A 8 -11.62 -33.07 -10.54
N MET A 9 -10.91 -34.17 -10.30
CA MET A 9 -11.23 -35.47 -10.87
C MET A 9 -11.16 -36.53 -9.79
N THR A 10 -12.25 -37.26 -9.58
CA THR A 10 -12.34 -38.30 -8.57
C THR A 10 -12.18 -39.66 -9.22
N ASP A 11 -11.23 -40.45 -8.75
CA ASP A 11 -11.15 -41.87 -9.10
C ASP A 11 -12.25 -42.62 -8.34
N LEU A 12 -13.22 -43.17 -9.07
CA LEU A 12 -14.38 -43.85 -8.49
C LEU A 12 -14.02 -45.19 -7.82
N THR A 13 -12.85 -45.76 -8.11
CA THR A 13 -12.41 -47.02 -7.48
C THR A 13 -11.85 -46.77 -6.08
N THR A 14 -11.13 -45.66 -5.91
CA THR A 14 -10.46 -45.30 -4.64
C THR A 14 -11.16 -44.18 -3.88
N ASN A 15 -12.13 -43.50 -4.49
CA ASN A 15 -12.75 -42.24 -4.03
C ASN A 15 -11.73 -41.11 -3.75
N LYS A 16 -10.53 -41.18 -4.34
CA LYS A 16 -9.50 -40.16 -4.15
C LYS A 16 -9.65 -39.04 -5.19
N VAL A 17 -9.52 -37.81 -4.72
CA VAL A 17 -9.60 -36.58 -5.56
C VAL A 17 -8.22 -36.17 -6.05
N TYR A 18 -8.14 -35.78 -7.32
CA TYR A 18 -6.95 -35.31 -8.01
C TYR A 18 -7.20 -33.96 -8.68
N ALA A 19 -6.13 -33.24 -8.97
CA ALA A 19 -6.16 -32.13 -9.91
C ALA A 19 -5.83 -32.65 -11.31
N ALA A 20 -6.79 -32.61 -12.24
CA ALA A 20 -6.61 -33.06 -13.61
C ALA A 20 -6.35 -31.88 -14.55
N LYS A 21 -5.25 -31.92 -15.30
CA LYS A 21 -5.04 -31.08 -16.49
C LYS A 21 -5.64 -31.82 -17.69
N ILE A 22 -6.67 -31.24 -18.31
CA ILE A 22 -7.34 -31.77 -19.51
C ILE A 22 -6.95 -30.91 -20.71
N ILE A 23 -6.35 -31.55 -21.72
CA ILE A 23 -5.81 -30.89 -22.92
C ILE A 23 -6.47 -31.52 -24.15
N PRO A 24 -7.33 -30.79 -24.89
CA PRO A 24 -7.89 -31.30 -26.14
C PRO A 24 -6.81 -31.55 -27.20
N HIS A 25 -6.92 -32.67 -27.94
CA HIS A 25 -5.99 -32.99 -29.04
C HIS A 25 -5.90 -31.90 -30.08
N SER A 26 -7.01 -31.21 -30.35
CA SER A 26 -7.06 -30.05 -31.27
C SER A 26 -6.12 -28.90 -30.87
N ARG A 27 -5.78 -28.76 -29.58
CA ARG A 27 -4.84 -27.73 -29.08
C ARG A 27 -3.36 -28.10 -29.23
N VAL A 28 -3.08 -29.36 -29.53
CA VAL A 28 -1.72 -29.91 -29.70
C VAL A 28 -1.56 -30.64 -31.04
N ALA A 29 -2.36 -30.25 -32.04
CA ALA A 29 -2.34 -30.86 -33.37
C ALA A 29 -0.99 -30.69 -34.10
N LYS A 30 -0.19 -29.69 -33.72
CA LYS A 30 1.15 -29.49 -34.29
C LYS A 30 2.20 -30.32 -33.52
N PRO A 31 3.12 -31.02 -34.20
CA PRO A 31 4.12 -31.88 -33.55
C PRO A 31 4.88 -31.22 -32.40
N HIS A 32 5.39 -29.99 -32.60
CA HIS A 32 6.13 -29.26 -31.57
C HIS A 32 5.29 -28.87 -30.33
N GLN A 33 3.96 -28.81 -30.43
CA GLN A 33 3.08 -28.56 -29.29
C GLN A 33 2.87 -29.87 -28.51
N ARG A 34 2.69 -30.98 -29.22
CA ARG A 34 2.58 -32.31 -28.63
C ARG A 34 3.86 -32.71 -27.89
N GLU A 35 5.02 -32.51 -28.52
CA GLU A 35 6.33 -32.75 -27.90
C GLU A 35 6.55 -31.98 -26.59
N LYS A 36 5.94 -30.79 -26.44
CA LYS A 36 6.02 -30.03 -25.18
C LYS A 36 5.25 -30.72 -24.06
N ILE A 37 4.06 -31.25 -24.35
CA ILE A 37 3.25 -31.98 -23.38
C ILE A 37 3.92 -33.32 -23.04
N ASP A 38 4.41 -34.04 -24.04
CA ASP A 38 5.11 -35.31 -23.83
C ASP A 38 6.37 -35.10 -22.96
N LYS A 39 7.14 -34.03 -23.18
CA LYS A 39 8.28 -33.66 -22.31
C LYS A 39 7.87 -33.29 -20.90
N GLU A 40 6.77 -32.54 -20.72
CA GLU A 40 6.25 -32.22 -19.38
C GLU A 40 5.91 -33.51 -18.62
N ILE A 41 5.23 -34.46 -19.27
CA ILE A 41 4.87 -35.76 -18.69
C ILE A 41 6.13 -36.59 -18.39
N GLU A 42 7.06 -36.68 -19.34
CA GLU A 42 8.30 -37.45 -19.20
C GLU A 42 9.12 -36.99 -17.99
N LEU A 43 9.29 -35.68 -17.83
CA LEU A 43 10.04 -35.12 -16.71
C LEU A 43 9.27 -35.26 -15.40
N HIS A 44 8.00 -34.87 -15.36
CA HIS A 44 7.24 -34.77 -14.11
C HIS A 44 6.91 -36.15 -13.52
N ARG A 45 6.64 -37.16 -14.35
CA ARG A 45 6.31 -38.52 -13.86
C ARG A 45 7.43 -39.19 -13.05
N MET A 46 8.68 -38.76 -13.25
CA MET A 46 9.85 -39.32 -12.57
C MET A 46 10.11 -38.67 -11.21
N LEU A 47 9.43 -37.57 -10.90
CA LEU A 47 9.66 -36.79 -9.69
C LEU A 47 8.85 -37.34 -8.52
N ASN A 48 9.52 -37.55 -7.40
CA ASN A 48 8.91 -37.97 -6.14
C ASN A 48 9.61 -37.28 -4.97
N HIS A 49 9.01 -36.20 -4.48
CA HIS A 49 9.54 -35.42 -3.37
C HIS A 49 8.43 -34.70 -2.62
N ARG A 50 8.57 -34.56 -1.29
CA ARG A 50 7.53 -33.96 -0.41
C ARG A 50 7.07 -32.58 -0.90
N HIS A 51 7.97 -31.78 -1.43
CA HIS A 51 7.72 -30.40 -1.88
C HIS A 51 7.63 -30.25 -3.40
N VAL A 52 7.39 -31.34 -4.13
CA VAL A 52 7.04 -31.32 -5.56
C VAL A 52 5.63 -31.89 -5.70
N VAL A 53 4.80 -31.31 -6.57
CA VAL A 53 3.46 -31.82 -6.87
C VAL A 53 3.60 -33.24 -7.35
N GLN A 54 2.96 -34.21 -6.69
CA GLN A 54 3.05 -35.60 -7.11
C GLN A 54 2.34 -35.82 -8.45
N PHE A 55 3.03 -36.46 -9.39
CA PHE A 55 2.43 -37.00 -10.61
C PHE A 55 1.81 -38.36 -10.28
N TYR A 56 0.54 -38.57 -10.63
CA TYR A 56 -0.16 -39.82 -10.35
C TYR A 56 -0.33 -40.68 -11.60
N HIS A 57 -0.95 -40.12 -12.63
CA HIS A 57 -1.25 -40.88 -13.82
C HIS A 57 -1.48 -39.99 -15.04
N TYR A 58 -1.46 -40.62 -16.20
CA TYR A 58 -1.75 -40.00 -17.46
C TYR A 58 -2.43 -41.00 -18.38
N PHE A 59 -3.42 -40.54 -19.12
CA PHE A 59 -4.07 -41.30 -20.18
C PHE A 59 -4.67 -40.36 -21.22
N GLU A 60 -5.13 -40.93 -22.32
CA GLU A 60 -5.74 -40.21 -23.43
C GLU A 60 -7.02 -40.92 -23.85
N ASP A 61 -8.05 -40.15 -24.21
CA ASP A 61 -9.19 -40.65 -24.96
C ASP A 61 -9.17 -40.08 -26.40
N ARG A 62 -10.29 -40.23 -27.13
CA ARG A 62 -10.41 -39.75 -28.51
C ARG A 62 -10.31 -38.23 -28.66
N GLU A 63 -10.64 -37.48 -27.61
CA GLU A 63 -10.78 -36.02 -27.64
C GLU A 63 -9.68 -35.30 -26.84
N ASN A 64 -9.23 -35.90 -25.73
CA ASN A 64 -8.40 -35.22 -24.73
C ASN A 64 -7.27 -36.10 -24.18
N ILE A 65 -6.24 -35.39 -23.75
CA ILE A 65 -5.17 -35.85 -22.89
C ILE A 65 -5.50 -35.49 -21.43
N TYR A 66 -5.30 -36.42 -20.50
CA TYR A 66 -5.53 -36.24 -19.07
C TYR A 66 -4.25 -36.46 -18.29
N ILE A 67 -3.84 -35.48 -17.49
CA ILE A 67 -2.71 -35.59 -16.56
C ILE A 67 -3.25 -35.41 -15.14
N LEU A 68 -3.15 -36.46 -14.32
CA LEU A 68 -3.63 -36.48 -12.93
C LEU A 68 -2.49 -36.13 -11.98
N LEU A 69 -2.68 -35.08 -11.20
CA LEU A 69 -1.70 -34.50 -10.28
C LEU A 69 -2.25 -34.43 -8.85
N GLU A 70 -1.35 -34.24 -7.89
CA GLU A 70 -1.70 -33.99 -6.48
C GLU A 70 -2.68 -32.82 -6.33
N TYR A 71 -3.80 -33.09 -5.66
CA TYR A 71 -4.79 -32.06 -5.36
C TYR A 71 -4.31 -31.17 -4.20
N CYS A 72 -4.11 -29.89 -4.51
CA CYS A 72 -3.70 -28.86 -3.55
C CYS A 72 -4.89 -27.92 -3.25
N SER A 73 -5.66 -28.27 -2.22
CA SER A 73 -6.95 -27.63 -1.90
C SER A 73 -6.87 -26.14 -1.56
N ARG A 74 -5.70 -25.63 -1.15
CA ARG A 74 -5.48 -24.22 -0.79
C ARG A 74 -4.93 -23.38 -1.93
N ARG A 75 -5.10 -23.85 -3.18
CA ARG A 75 -4.70 -23.17 -4.41
C ARG A 75 -3.18 -22.92 -4.43
N SER A 76 -2.74 -21.71 -4.78
CA SER A 76 -1.32 -21.36 -4.90
C SER A 76 -0.95 -20.13 -4.08
N MET A 77 0.35 -19.94 -3.83
CA MET A 77 0.90 -18.78 -3.13
C MET A 77 0.48 -17.44 -3.75
N ALA A 78 0.24 -17.39 -5.06
CA ALA A 78 -0.29 -16.18 -5.71
C ALA A 78 -1.68 -15.79 -5.16
N HIS A 79 -2.53 -16.77 -4.85
CA HIS A 79 -3.85 -16.52 -4.26
C HIS A 79 -3.74 -16.03 -2.82
N ILE A 80 -2.85 -16.65 -2.03
CA ILE A 80 -2.58 -16.22 -0.66
C ILE A 80 -2.06 -14.78 -0.65
N LEU A 81 -1.06 -14.47 -1.48
CA LEU A 81 -0.50 -13.12 -1.54
C LEU A 81 -1.51 -12.09 -2.06
N LYS A 82 -2.40 -12.45 -2.99
CA LYS A 82 -3.48 -11.56 -3.44
C LYS A 82 -4.41 -11.15 -2.29
N ALA A 83 -4.73 -12.09 -1.39
CA ALA A 83 -5.55 -11.85 -0.21
C ALA A 83 -4.79 -11.11 0.89
N ARG A 84 -3.56 -11.53 1.19
CA ARG A 84 -2.72 -11.02 2.30
C ARG A 84 -1.94 -9.74 1.99
N LYS A 85 -1.74 -9.43 0.70
CA LYS A 85 -0.87 -8.39 0.14
C LYS A 85 0.63 -8.60 0.42
N VAL A 86 0.99 -8.86 1.67
CA VAL A 86 2.36 -9.15 2.13
C VAL A 86 2.35 -10.26 3.17
N LEU A 87 3.44 -11.01 3.28
CA LEU A 87 3.65 -12.05 4.27
C LEU A 87 4.64 -11.62 5.35
N THR A 88 4.49 -12.15 6.55
CA THR A 88 5.45 -11.94 7.64
C THR A 88 6.73 -12.75 7.40
N GLU A 89 7.88 -12.33 7.96
CA GLU A 89 9.12 -13.09 7.75
C GLU A 89 9.06 -14.55 8.21
N PRO A 90 8.42 -14.94 9.34
CA PRO A 90 8.29 -16.34 9.70
C PRO A 90 7.51 -17.16 8.66
N GLU A 91 6.48 -16.59 8.05
CA GLU A 91 5.77 -17.22 6.93
C GLU A 91 6.67 -17.35 5.70
N VAL A 92 7.43 -16.31 5.36
CA VAL A 92 8.37 -16.34 4.23
C VAL A 92 9.46 -17.38 4.45
N ARG A 93 10.02 -17.51 5.66
CA ARG A 93 10.95 -18.58 6.03
C ARG A 93 10.32 -19.95 5.87
N TYR A 94 9.09 -20.12 6.37
CA TYR A 94 8.36 -21.39 6.30
C TYR A 94 8.17 -21.85 4.85
N TYR A 95 7.74 -20.95 3.95
CA TYR A 95 7.54 -21.30 2.55
C TYR A 95 8.85 -21.42 1.77
N LEU A 96 9.83 -20.51 1.97
CA LEU A 96 11.10 -20.57 1.26
C LEU A 96 11.89 -21.83 1.60
N ARG A 97 11.89 -22.30 2.85
CA ARG A 97 12.53 -23.59 3.19
C ARG A 97 11.99 -24.75 2.36
N GLN A 98 10.68 -24.78 2.15
CA GLN A 98 10.01 -25.82 1.37
C GLN A 98 10.28 -25.66 -0.13
N ILE A 99 10.28 -24.43 -0.64
CA ILE A 99 10.65 -24.12 -2.03
C ILE A 99 12.09 -24.56 -2.29
N VAL A 100 13.04 -24.18 -1.43
CA VAL A 100 14.45 -24.57 -1.54
C VAL A 100 14.61 -26.09 -1.45
N SER A 101 13.89 -26.76 -0.55
CA SER A 101 13.93 -28.22 -0.45
C SER A 101 13.44 -28.90 -1.73
N GLY A 102 12.32 -28.45 -2.31
CA GLY A 102 11.82 -28.97 -3.59
C GLY A 102 12.76 -28.68 -4.75
N LEU A 103 13.31 -27.46 -4.80
CA LEU A 103 14.20 -27.02 -5.88
C LEU A 103 15.55 -27.74 -5.82
N LYS A 104 16.06 -28.01 -4.61
CA LYS A 104 17.28 -28.80 -4.40
C LYS A 104 17.13 -30.19 -5.01
N TYR A 105 16.01 -30.86 -4.71
CA TYR A 105 15.70 -32.14 -5.31
C TYR A 105 15.66 -32.07 -6.85
N LEU A 106 15.03 -31.04 -7.44
CA LEU A 106 15.01 -30.88 -8.89
C LEU A 106 16.42 -30.73 -9.48
N HIS A 107 17.25 -29.87 -8.88
CA HIS A 107 18.62 -29.64 -9.33
C HIS A 107 19.51 -30.89 -9.19
N GLU A 108 19.32 -31.69 -8.14
CA GLU A 108 19.97 -33.00 -7.97
C GLU A 108 19.51 -34.03 -9.01
N GLN A 109 18.27 -33.93 -9.51
CA GLN A 109 17.78 -34.72 -10.65
C GLN A 109 18.18 -34.11 -12.01
N GLU A 110 19.08 -33.12 -12.01
CA GLU A 110 19.51 -32.38 -13.21
C GLU A 110 18.33 -31.76 -13.98
N ILE A 111 17.31 -31.28 -13.27
CA ILE A 111 16.12 -30.65 -13.85
C ILE A 111 16.05 -29.18 -13.42
N LEU A 112 15.97 -28.30 -14.41
CA LEU A 112 15.69 -26.87 -14.21
C LEU A 112 14.19 -26.62 -14.33
N HIS A 113 13.62 -25.85 -13.41
CA HIS A 113 12.20 -25.53 -13.47
C HIS A 113 11.89 -24.44 -14.50
N ARG A 114 12.71 -23.37 -14.57
CA ARG A 114 12.65 -22.28 -15.57
C ARG A 114 11.39 -21.39 -15.55
N ASP A 115 10.49 -21.59 -14.60
CA ASP A 115 9.28 -20.74 -14.41
C ASP A 115 8.83 -20.71 -12.95
N LEU A 116 9.78 -20.56 -12.02
CA LEU A 116 9.47 -20.38 -10.61
C LEU A 116 8.75 -19.05 -10.40
N LYS A 117 7.54 -19.13 -9.86
CA LYS A 117 6.69 -17.97 -9.52
C LYS A 117 5.63 -18.38 -8.51
N LEU A 118 5.03 -17.40 -7.83
CA LEU A 118 4.00 -17.63 -6.82
C LEU A 118 2.79 -18.44 -7.34
N GLY A 119 2.48 -18.36 -8.64
CA GLY A 119 1.42 -19.12 -9.26
C GLY A 119 1.68 -20.63 -9.34
N ASN A 120 2.95 -21.04 -9.31
CA ASN A 120 3.42 -22.41 -9.47
C ASN A 120 3.80 -23.08 -8.14
N PHE A 121 3.58 -22.38 -7.01
CA PHE A 121 3.74 -22.93 -5.67
C PHE A 121 2.37 -23.24 -5.08
N PHE A 122 1.97 -24.50 -5.15
CA PHE A 122 0.66 -24.97 -4.71
C PHE A 122 0.68 -25.33 -3.23
N ILE A 123 -0.45 -25.12 -2.54
CA ILE A 123 -0.57 -25.35 -1.09
C ILE A 123 -1.64 -26.41 -0.83
N ASN A 124 -1.27 -27.46 -0.12
CA ASN A 124 -2.20 -28.53 0.26
C ASN A 124 -2.99 -28.18 1.53
N GLU A 125 -3.86 -29.09 1.97
CA GLU A 125 -4.70 -28.90 3.16
C GLU A 125 -3.89 -28.65 4.45
N ASN A 126 -2.68 -29.19 4.54
CA ASN A 126 -1.79 -29.08 5.70
C ASN A 126 -0.89 -27.82 5.67
N MET A 127 -1.15 -26.88 4.74
CA MET A 127 -0.31 -25.70 4.49
C MET A 127 1.11 -26.02 3.97
N GLU A 128 1.32 -27.23 3.45
CA GLU A 128 2.59 -27.62 2.87
C GLU A 128 2.66 -27.18 1.40
N LEU A 129 3.83 -26.69 1.01
CA LEU A 129 4.09 -26.17 -0.33
C LEU A 129 4.57 -27.27 -1.28
N LYS A 130 4.06 -27.22 -2.51
CA LYS A 130 4.37 -28.12 -3.62
C LYS A 130 4.76 -27.31 -4.86
N LEU A 131 5.98 -27.52 -5.38
CA LEU A 131 6.40 -27.00 -6.68
C LEU A 131 5.66 -27.72 -7.80
N GLY A 132 5.05 -27.00 -8.73
CA GLY A 132 4.35 -27.60 -9.86
C GLY A 132 4.46 -26.78 -11.13
N ASP A 133 3.78 -27.27 -12.17
CA ASP A 133 3.79 -26.72 -13.54
C ASP A 133 5.16 -26.82 -14.24
N PHE A 134 5.49 -28.04 -14.68
CA PHE A 134 6.75 -28.38 -15.35
C PHE A 134 6.72 -28.14 -16.87
N GLY A 135 5.76 -27.38 -17.39
CA GLY A 135 5.59 -27.16 -18.84
C GLY A 135 6.73 -26.39 -19.53
N LEU A 136 7.61 -25.74 -18.75
CA LEU A 136 8.85 -25.11 -19.24
C LEU A 136 10.12 -25.79 -18.71
N ALA A 137 9.98 -26.84 -17.91
CA ALA A 137 11.10 -27.55 -17.32
C ALA A 137 11.95 -28.23 -18.39
N ALA A 138 13.24 -28.39 -18.10
CA ALA A 138 14.18 -29.05 -18.99
C ALA A 138 15.30 -29.70 -18.18
N ARG A 139 15.93 -30.73 -18.74
CA ARG A 139 17.18 -31.25 -18.20
C ARG A 139 18.28 -30.19 -18.30
N LEU A 140 19.16 -30.17 -17.32
CA LEU A 140 20.36 -29.35 -17.32
C LEU A 140 21.26 -29.80 -18.46
N GLU A 141 21.67 -28.87 -19.30
CA GLU A 141 22.59 -29.10 -20.41
C GLU A 141 23.95 -28.44 -20.08
N PRO A 142 25.08 -29.03 -20.51
CA PRO A 142 26.39 -28.38 -20.42
C PRO A 142 26.38 -27.01 -21.11
N LEU A 143 27.19 -26.06 -20.64
CA LEU A 143 27.17 -24.65 -21.08
C LEU A 143 27.15 -24.48 -22.60
N GLU A 144 27.94 -25.28 -23.32
CA GLU A 144 28.06 -25.27 -24.79
C GLU A 144 26.76 -25.66 -25.50
N HIS A 145 25.95 -26.52 -24.86
CA HIS A 145 24.72 -27.08 -25.41
C HIS A 145 23.46 -26.40 -24.86
N ARG A 146 23.59 -25.50 -23.87
CA ARG A 146 22.43 -24.85 -23.23
C ARG A 146 21.53 -24.14 -24.24
N ARG A 147 20.25 -24.48 -24.20
CA ARG A 147 19.20 -23.75 -24.94
C ARG A 147 19.20 -22.25 -24.63
N ARG A 148 19.45 -21.45 -25.65
CA ARG A 148 19.46 -19.97 -25.60
C ARG A 148 18.10 -19.31 -25.82
N THR A 149 17.02 -20.11 -25.80
CA THR A 149 15.65 -19.61 -25.98
C THR A 149 15.16 -18.93 -24.72
N ILE A 150 14.69 -17.69 -24.84
CA ILE A 150 14.08 -16.95 -23.72
C ILE A 150 12.72 -17.56 -23.42
N CYS A 151 12.54 -18.13 -22.23
CA CYS A 151 11.26 -18.61 -21.73
C CYS A 151 11.15 -18.37 -20.22
N GLY A 152 9.91 -18.32 -19.74
CA GLY A 152 9.56 -17.99 -18.36
C GLY A 152 8.72 -16.71 -18.28
N THR A 153 8.27 -16.37 -17.07
CA THR A 153 7.46 -15.18 -16.81
C THR A 153 8.35 -13.93 -16.70
N PRO A 154 8.07 -12.82 -17.43
CA PRO A 154 8.98 -11.67 -17.54
C PRO A 154 9.57 -11.12 -16.24
N ASN A 155 8.77 -10.95 -15.19
CA ASN A 155 9.21 -10.39 -13.90
C ASN A 155 10.16 -11.31 -13.09
N TYR A 156 10.40 -12.53 -13.56
CA TYR A 156 11.25 -13.54 -12.93
C TYR A 156 12.41 -13.98 -13.84
N LEU A 157 12.51 -13.42 -15.05
CA LEU A 157 13.62 -13.72 -15.98
C LEU A 157 14.93 -13.16 -15.43
N SER A 158 16.00 -13.94 -15.55
CA SER A 158 17.33 -13.54 -15.10
C SER A 158 18.11 -12.78 -16.18
N PRO A 159 19.15 -12.01 -15.81
CA PRO A 159 19.97 -11.25 -16.76
C PRO A 159 20.59 -12.13 -17.85
N GLU A 160 21.15 -13.28 -17.49
CA GLU A 160 21.81 -14.22 -18.41
C GLU A 160 20.85 -14.82 -19.44
N VAL A 161 19.60 -15.08 -19.04
CA VAL A 161 18.54 -15.54 -19.94
C VAL A 161 18.18 -14.45 -20.96
N LEU A 162 18.01 -13.20 -20.50
CA LEU A 162 17.74 -12.05 -21.39
C LEU A 162 18.91 -11.70 -22.32
N ASN A 163 20.12 -12.12 -21.95
CA ASN A 163 21.35 -11.99 -22.73
C ASN A 163 21.64 -13.23 -23.59
N LYS A 164 20.70 -14.19 -23.67
CA LYS A 164 20.80 -15.41 -24.49
C LYS A 164 22.00 -16.30 -24.13
N GLN A 165 22.45 -16.28 -22.88
CA GLN A 165 23.50 -17.17 -22.36
C GLN A 165 22.95 -18.55 -21.94
N GLY A 166 21.62 -18.71 -21.96
CA GLY A 166 20.93 -19.94 -21.57
C GLY A 166 20.42 -19.91 -20.13
N HIS A 167 19.70 -20.95 -19.73
CA HIS A 167 19.20 -21.12 -18.36
C HIS A 167 20.11 -22.11 -17.61
N GLY A 168 20.49 -21.75 -16.38
CA GLY A 168 21.21 -22.61 -15.45
C GLY A 168 20.47 -22.74 -14.11
N CYS A 169 21.07 -23.46 -13.16
CA CYS A 169 20.54 -23.55 -11.79
C CYS A 169 20.45 -22.16 -11.14
N GLU A 170 21.42 -21.29 -11.44
CA GLU A 170 21.53 -19.92 -10.97
C GLU A 170 20.37 -19.04 -11.46
N SER A 171 19.77 -19.38 -12.61
CA SER A 171 18.57 -18.70 -13.12
C SER A 171 17.33 -19.01 -12.28
N ASP A 172 17.21 -20.23 -11.75
CA ASP A 172 16.17 -20.58 -10.77
C ASP A 172 16.43 -19.87 -9.42
N ILE A 173 17.69 -19.69 -9.01
CA ILE A 173 18.05 -18.90 -7.81
C ILE A 173 17.63 -17.42 -7.96
N TRP A 174 17.84 -16.83 -9.14
CA TRP A 174 17.36 -15.47 -9.42
C TRP A 174 15.83 -15.36 -9.27
N ALA A 175 15.10 -16.32 -9.85
CA ALA A 175 13.65 -16.36 -9.73
C ALA A 175 13.20 -16.53 -8.27
N LEU A 176 13.95 -17.30 -7.47
CA LEU A 176 13.73 -17.43 -6.03
C LEU A 176 13.95 -16.11 -5.28
N GLY A 177 14.97 -15.32 -5.65
CA GLY A 177 15.17 -13.96 -5.15
C GLY A 177 13.99 -13.04 -5.44
N CYS A 178 13.47 -13.09 -6.67
CA CYS A 178 12.27 -12.34 -7.07
C CYS A 178 11.03 -12.78 -6.27
N VAL A 179 10.90 -14.08 -6.02
CA VAL A 179 9.84 -14.66 -5.20
C VAL A 179 9.92 -14.16 -3.76
N MET A 180 11.09 -14.24 -3.11
CA MET A 180 11.30 -13.75 -1.74
C MET A 180 10.97 -12.26 -1.62
N TYR A 181 11.46 -11.44 -2.56
CA TYR A 181 11.13 -10.01 -2.65
C TYR A 181 9.61 -9.81 -2.70
N THR A 182 8.93 -10.54 -3.59
CA THR A 182 7.49 -10.40 -3.80
C THR A 182 6.68 -10.83 -2.57
N MET A 183 7.08 -11.89 -1.87
CA MET A 183 6.38 -12.31 -0.64
C MET A 183 6.46 -11.26 0.47
N LEU A 184 7.62 -10.60 0.62
CA LEU A 184 7.85 -9.62 1.68
C LEU A 184 7.28 -8.24 1.35
N LEU A 185 7.23 -7.86 0.07
CA LEU A 185 6.88 -6.50 -0.35
C LEU A 185 5.58 -6.40 -1.17
N GLY A 186 4.99 -7.53 -1.55
CA GLY A 186 3.70 -7.60 -2.25
C GLY A 186 3.72 -7.24 -3.73
N ARG A 187 4.90 -6.91 -4.27
CA ARG A 187 5.13 -6.55 -5.68
C ARG A 187 6.49 -7.09 -6.15
N PRO A 188 6.68 -7.39 -7.45
CA PRO A 188 7.95 -7.89 -7.95
C PRO A 188 9.03 -6.80 -8.02
N PRO A 189 10.33 -7.16 -8.00
CA PRO A 189 11.44 -6.19 -7.96
C PRO A 189 11.60 -5.34 -9.22
N PHE A 190 11.18 -5.84 -10.39
CA PHE A 190 11.40 -5.21 -11.70
C PHE A 190 10.10 -4.76 -12.41
N GLU A 191 9.05 -4.48 -11.64
CA GLU A 191 7.77 -4.02 -12.19
C GLU A 191 7.88 -2.61 -12.77
N THR A 192 7.55 -2.45 -14.05
CA THR A 192 7.55 -1.16 -14.75
C THR A 192 6.36 -1.07 -15.70
N THR A 193 6.11 0.12 -16.27
CA THR A 193 4.95 0.35 -17.14
C THR A 193 5.06 -0.33 -18.50
N ASN A 194 6.26 -0.76 -18.93
CA ASN A 194 6.44 -1.44 -20.20
C ASN A 194 7.53 -2.53 -20.14
N LEU A 195 7.35 -3.57 -20.96
CA LEU A 195 8.19 -4.76 -20.94
C LEU A 195 9.66 -4.49 -21.29
N LYS A 196 9.93 -3.52 -22.19
CA LYS A 196 11.27 -3.15 -22.62
C LYS A 196 12.07 -2.55 -21.44
N GLU A 197 11.42 -1.71 -20.64
CA GLU A 197 11.99 -1.12 -19.45
C GLU A 197 12.24 -2.19 -18.37
N THR A 198 11.28 -3.09 -18.14
CA THR A 198 11.48 -4.24 -17.24
C THR A 198 12.72 -5.05 -17.64
N TYR A 199 12.91 -5.34 -18.93
CA TYR A 199 14.11 -6.05 -19.41
C TYR A 199 15.41 -5.25 -19.22
N ARG A 200 15.37 -3.92 -19.32
CA ARG A 200 16.52 -3.06 -19.01
C ARG A 200 16.89 -3.16 -17.54
N CYS A 201 15.92 -2.96 -16.63
CA CYS A 201 16.14 -3.05 -15.19
C CYS A 201 16.65 -4.43 -14.76
N ILE A 202 16.13 -5.51 -15.36
CA ILE A 202 16.63 -6.88 -15.10
C ILE A 202 18.09 -7.01 -15.52
N ARG A 203 18.46 -6.61 -16.75
CA ARG A 203 19.86 -6.71 -17.23
C ARG A 203 20.85 -5.91 -16.38
N GLU A 204 20.40 -4.79 -15.85
CA GLU A 204 21.19 -3.93 -14.95
C GLU A 204 21.14 -4.41 -13.48
N ALA A 205 20.32 -5.41 -13.16
CA ALA A 205 19.96 -5.80 -11.79
C ALA A 205 19.53 -4.59 -10.93
N ARG A 206 18.82 -3.64 -11.54
CA ARG A 206 18.40 -2.38 -10.91
C ARG A 206 17.01 -2.51 -10.29
N TYR A 207 16.95 -2.54 -8.97
CA TYR A 207 15.73 -2.55 -8.17
C TYR A 207 15.95 -1.84 -6.82
N SER A 208 14.87 -1.51 -6.12
CA SER A 208 14.94 -0.82 -4.82
C SER A 208 14.66 -1.79 -3.66
N LEU A 209 15.50 -1.78 -2.62
CA LEU A 209 15.25 -2.45 -1.34
C LEU A 209 14.72 -1.43 -0.30
N PRO A 210 13.43 -1.47 0.06
CA PRO A 210 12.87 -0.52 1.02
C PRO A 210 13.49 -0.66 2.41
N SER A 211 13.54 0.45 3.15
CA SER A 211 14.01 0.47 4.54
C SER A 211 13.28 -0.53 5.45
N SER A 212 12.02 -0.86 5.15
CA SER A 212 11.15 -1.77 5.92
C SER A 212 11.67 -3.20 6.03
N LEU A 213 12.53 -3.63 5.11
CA LEU A 213 13.12 -4.97 5.20
C LEU A 213 14.22 -4.99 6.26
N LEU A 214 14.23 -6.02 7.11
CA LEU A 214 15.33 -6.25 8.04
C LEU A 214 16.62 -6.56 7.26
N ALA A 215 17.77 -6.25 7.86
CA ALA A 215 19.07 -6.40 7.22
C ALA A 215 19.32 -7.82 6.67
N PRO A 216 19.00 -8.92 7.39
CA PRO A 216 19.19 -10.28 6.87
C PRO A 216 18.35 -10.56 5.62
N ALA A 217 17.13 -10.04 5.56
CA ALA A 217 16.26 -10.20 4.39
C ALA A 217 16.79 -9.40 3.18
N LYS A 218 17.24 -8.15 3.40
CA LYS A 218 17.88 -7.33 2.35
C LYS A 218 19.11 -8.03 1.78
N HIS A 219 19.97 -8.55 2.64
CA HIS A 219 21.21 -9.20 2.24
C HIS A 219 20.95 -10.46 1.42
N LEU A 220 20.02 -11.32 1.86
CA LEU A 220 19.69 -12.54 1.12
C LEU A 220 19.02 -12.26 -0.24
N ILE A 221 18.14 -11.26 -0.30
CA ILE A 221 17.55 -10.84 -1.59
C ILE A 221 18.66 -10.32 -2.51
N ALA A 222 19.56 -9.49 -2.00
CA ALA A 222 20.66 -8.93 -2.78
C ALA A 222 21.58 -10.01 -3.35
N SER A 223 21.92 -11.03 -2.56
CA SER A 223 22.79 -12.12 -3.01
C SER A 223 22.12 -13.02 -4.06
N MET A 224 20.84 -13.35 -3.92
CA MET A 224 20.12 -14.13 -4.95
C MET A 224 19.89 -13.34 -6.24
N LEU A 225 19.78 -12.00 -6.14
CA LEU A 225 19.60 -11.09 -7.28
C LEU A 225 20.91 -10.45 -7.76
N SER A 226 22.05 -11.13 -7.54
CA SER A 226 23.33 -10.74 -8.13
C SER A 226 23.27 -10.80 -9.66
N LYS A 227 23.83 -9.76 -10.30
CA LYS A 227 23.86 -9.63 -11.77
C LYS A 227 24.60 -10.80 -12.42
N ASN A 228 25.79 -11.14 -11.92
CA ASN A 228 26.51 -12.30 -12.40
C ASN A 228 25.92 -13.57 -11.75
N PRO A 229 25.68 -14.63 -12.52
CA PRO A 229 25.09 -15.86 -11.99
C PRO A 229 25.98 -16.59 -10.98
N GLU A 230 27.31 -16.52 -11.14
CA GLU A 230 28.28 -17.19 -10.25
C GLU A 230 28.38 -16.53 -8.86
N ASP A 231 27.98 -15.27 -8.74
CA ASP A 231 27.93 -14.54 -7.46
C ASP A 231 26.68 -14.89 -6.62
N ARG A 232 25.77 -15.72 -7.15
CA ARG A 232 24.54 -16.12 -6.46
C ARG A 232 24.82 -17.33 -5.57
N PRO A 233 24.22 -17.38 -4.36
CA PRO A 233 24.44 -18.47 -3.43
C PRO A 233 23.84 -19.78 -3.95
N SER A 234 24.45 -20.90 -3.56
CA SER A 234 23.86 -22.23 -3.68
C SER A 234 22.63 -22.37 -2.77
N LEU A 235 21.78 -23.37 -3.07
CA LEU A 235 20.59 -23.67 -2.27
C LEU A 235 20.92 -24.00 -0.81
N ASP A 236 22.07 -24.64 -0.56
CA ASP A 236 22.51 -24.96 0.79
C ASP A 236 23.04 -23.74 1.56
N GLU A 237 23.61 -22.76 0.86
CA GLU A 237 23.99 -21.48 1.47
C GLU A 237 22.76 -20.62 1.78
N ILE A 238 21.72 -20.66 0.93
CA ILE A 238 20.47 -19.94 1.16
C ILE A 238 19.83 -20.37 2.48
N ILE A 239 19.66 -21.67 2.75
CA ILE A 239 19.05 -22.15 4.00
C ILE A 239 19.92 -21.95 5.24
N ARG A 240 21.23 -21.75 5.05
CA ARG A 240 22.20 -21.44 6.12
C ARG A 240 22.41 -19.93 6.30
N HIS A 241 21.72 -19.10 5.54
CA HIS A 241 21.80 -17.65 5.67
C HIS A 241 21.18 -17.18 7.00
N GLU A 242 21.70 -16.07 7.56
CA GLU A 242 21.22 -15.48 8.82
C GLU A 242 19.71 -15.24 8.85
N PHE A 243 19.13 -14.92 7.68
CA PHE A 243 17.68 -14.78 7.51
C PHE A 243 16.92 -15.98 8.06
N PHE A 244 17.40 -17.21 7.86
CA PHE A 244 16.79 -18.43 8.40
C PHE A 244 17.30 -18.79 9.79
N LEU A 245 18.60 -18.61 10.06
CA LEU A 245 19.22 -19.09 11.30
C LEU A 245 18.85 -18.25 12.53
N GLN A 246 18.69 -16.93 12.37
CA GLN A 246 18.42 -16.02 13.50
C GLN A 246 16.93 -15.74 13.71
N GLY A 247 16.08 -16.07 12.72
CA GLY A 247 14.65 -15.79 12.75
C GLY A 247 13.81 -16.99 13.18
N PHE A 248 12.77 -16.76 13.99
CA PHE A 248 11.77 -17.78 14.28
C PHE A 248 11.12 -18.30 12.99
N THR A 249 11.07 -19.62 12.84
CA THR A 249 10.36 -20.30 11.76
C THR A 249 9.38 -21.30 12.37
N PRO A 250 8.07 -21.18 12.12
CA PRO A 250 7.09 -22.14 12.61
C PRO A 250 7.27 -23.49 11.91
N ASP A 251 7.00 -24.60 12.60
CA ASP A 251 7.01 -25.94 11.99
C ASP A 251 5.78 -26.18 11.10
N ARG A 252 4.68 -25.50 11.40
CA ARG A 252 3.42 -25.55 10.64
C ARG A 252 2.73 -24.19 10.68
N LEU A 253 2.06 -23.83 9.58
CA LEU A 253 1.16 -22.68 9.53
C LEU A 253 -0.30 -23.14 9.65
N SER A 254 -1.12 -22.30 10.29
CA SER A 254 -2.57 -22.49 10.30
C SER A 254 -3.17 -22.14 8.93
N ALA A 255 -4.24 -22.84 8.54
CA ALA A 255 -5.06 -22.51 7.37
C ALA A 255 -5.53 -21.05 7.33
N SER A 256 -5.72 -20.43 8.50
CA SER A 256 -6.08 -19.01 8.62
C SER A 256 -5.05 -18.09 7.95
N CYS A 257 -3.78 -18.50 7.88
CA CYS A 257 -2.70 -17.73 7.25
C CYS A 257 -2.96 -17.48 5.74
N CYS A 258 -3.86 -18.22 5.10
CA CYS A 258 -4.29 -17.89 3.73
C CYS A 258 -4.95 -16.50 3.62
N HIS A 259 -5.55 -15.98 4.70
CA HIS A 259 -6.38 -14.78 4.69
C HIS A 259 -6.03 -13.77 5.78
N THR A 260 -5.54 -14.23 6.94
CA THR A 260 -5.25 -13.40 8.10
C THR A 260 -3.79 -13.50 8.51
N VAL A 261 -3.23 -12.42 9.09
CA VAL A 261 -1.86 -12.41 9.60
C VAL A 261 -1.75 -13.29 10.86
N PRO A 262 -0.80 -14.23 10.94
CA PRO A 262 -0.59 -15.07 12.13
C PRO A 262 0.04 -14.34 13.31
N ASP A 263 -0.23 -14.83 14.52
CA ASP A 263 0.42 -14.44 15.78
C ASP A 263 1.42 -15.55 16.20
N PHE A 264 2.69 -15.19 16.38
CA PHE A 264 3.80 -16.13 16.60
C PHE A 264 4.50 -16.00 17.97
N HIS A 265 3.93 -15.28 18.95
CA HIS A 265 4.61 -15.07 20.24
C HIS A 265 4.89 -16.38 21.02
N LEU A 266 6.18 -16.76 21.09
CA LEU A 266 6.73 -17.89 21.85
C LEU A 266 6.56 -17.69 23.38
N SER A 267 5.97 -18.65 24.08
CA SER A 267 5.81 -18.63 25.54
C SER A 267 7.12 -18.97 26.27
N SER A 268 7.75 -17.97 26.91
CA SER A 268 8.97 -18.11 27.74
C SER A 268 8.78 -19.04 28.97
N PRO A 269 9.84 -19.77 29.41
CA PRO A 269 9.83 -20.56 30.66
C PRO A 269 9.43 -19.76 31.91
N ALA A 270 9.69 -18.44 31.92
CA ALA A 270 9.23 -17.54 32.99
C ALA A 270 7.70 -17.52 33.09
N LYS A 271 6.98 -17.58 31.95
CA LYS A 271 5.51 -17.64 31.93
C LYS A 271 4.99 -18.92 32.61
N ASN A 272 5.70 -20.05 32.54
CA ASN A 272 5.30 -21.30 33.22
C ASN A 272 5.60 -21.29 34.73
N PHE A 273 6.68 -20.60 35.14
CA PHE A 273 6.99 -20.37 36.56
C PHE A 273 5.95 -19.45 37.21
N PHE A 274 5.60 -18.33 36.56
CA PHE A 274 4.53 -17.43 37.03
C PHE A 274 3.14 -18.08 36.97
N LYS A 275 2.88 -18.99 36.02
CA LYS A 275 1.60 -19.73 35.93
C LYS A 275 1.43 -20.77 37.05
N LYS A 276 2.53 -21.39 37.52
CA LYS A 276 2.52 -22.28 38.70
C LYS A 276 2.44 -21.49 40.02
N ALA A 277 3.17 -20.37 40.13
CA ALA A 277 3.11 -19.49 41.31
C ALA A 277 1.73 -18.82 41.46
N ALA A 278 1.13 -18.33 40.37
CA ALA A 278 -0.22 -17.75 40.37
C ALA A 278 -1.32 -18.79 40.62
N ALA A 279 -1.13 -20.05 40.22
CA ALA A 279 -2.07 -21.14 40.53
C ALA A 279 -2.04 -21.53 42.02
N ALA A 280 -0.91 -21.38 42.69
CA ALA A 280 -0.75 -21.62 44.12
C ALA A 280 -1.25 -20.46 45.00
N LEU A 281 -1.15 -19.21 44.51
CA LEU A 281 -1.55 -18.01 45.25
C LEU A 281 -3.01 -17.56 44.98
N PHE A 282 -3.57 -17.85 43.80
CA PHE A 282 -4.89 -17.39 43.36
C PHE A 282 -5.75 -18.54 42.82
N GLY A 283 -5.70 -19.70 43.47
CA GLY A 283 -6.54 -20.86 43.19
C GLY A 283 -8.04 -20.60 43.46
N GLY A 284 -8.67 -19.74 42.66
CA GLY A 284 -10.09 -19.43 42.68
C GLY A 284 -10.57 -19.12 41.27
N LYS A 285 -11.52 -19.90 40.77
CA LYS A 285 -12.08 -19.79 39.41
C LYS A 285 -12.89 -18.49 39.28
N LYS A 286 -12.25 -17.34 39.02
CA LYS A 286 -12.90 -16.21 38.31
C LYS A 286 -12.00 -15.08 37.79
N ASP A 287 -10.73 -14.96 38.22
CA ASP A 287 -9.90 -13.79 37.83
C ASP A 287 -8.71 -14.10 36.90
N LYS A 288 -8.82 -15.12 36.04
CA LYS A 288 -7.79 -15.43 35.03
C LYS A 288 -7.84 -14.56 33.76
N ALA A 289 -8.95 -13.86 33.51
CA ALA A 289 -9.15 -13.13 32.24
C ALA A 289 -8.56 -11.71 32.22
N ARG A 290 -8.55 -11.01 33.36
CA ARG A 290 -8.19 -9.57 33.40
C ARG A 290 -6.68 -9.26 33.42
N TYR A 291 -5.82 -10.20 33.81
CA TYR A 291 -4.38 -9.95 33.94
C TYR A 291 -3.57 -10.24 32.65
N PHE A 292 -4.00 -11.24 31.86
CA PHE A 292 -3.33 -11.58 30.59
C PHE A 292 -3.68 -10.62 29.45
N ASP A 293 -4.82 -9.95 29.52
CA ASP A 293 -5.32 -9.05 28.48
C ASP A 293 -4.60 -7.69 28.50
N THR A 294 -4.28 -7.17 29.69
CA THR A 294 -3.60 -5.88 29.86
C THR A 294 -2.15 -5.90 29.36
N ASN A 295 -1.42 -7.01 29.58
CA ASN A 295 -0.01 -7.09 29.20
C ASN A 295 0.19 -7.47 27.72
N ASN A 296 -0.77 -8.17 27.11
CA ASN A 296 -0.81 -8.39 25.67
C ASN A 296 -1.26 -7.13 24.91
N ARG A 297 -2.11 -6.27 25.48
CA ARG A 297 -2.49 -4.97 24.90
C ARG A 297 -1.28 -4.05 24.73
N LEU A 298 -0.46 -3.89 25.77
CA LEU A 298 0.71 -3.00 25.73
C LEU A 298 1.77 -3.44 24.70
N ALA A 299 2.04 -4.74 24.56
CA ALA A 299 3.05 -5.24 23.61
C ALA A 299 2.56 -5.23 22.14
N LYS A 300 1.25 -5.40 21.91
CA LYS A 300 0.63 -5.32 20.58
C LYS A 300 0.47 -3.87 20.11
N GLU A 301 0.25 -2.95 21.06
CA GLU A 301 0.25 -1.50 20.84
C GLU A 301 1.63 -1.02 20.33
N ASP A 302 2.76 -1.47 20.91
CA ASP A 302 4.10 -1.07 20.46
C ASP A 302 4.48 -1.58 19.05
N GLU A 303 4.10 -2.82 18.69
CA GLU A 303 4.34 -3.38 17.35
C GLU A 303 3.44 -2.76 16.27
N GLU A 304 2.18 -2.49 16.59
CA GLU A 304 1.28 -1.76 15.68
C GLU A 304 1.76 -0.32 15.51
N ILE A 305 2.20 0.37 16.58
CA ILE A 305 2.81 1.71 16.52
C ILE A 305 4.08 1.72 15.65
N TYR A 306 4.88 0.67 15.67
CA TYR A 306 6.09 0.57 14.84
C TYR A 306 5.79 0.42 13.34
N LYS A 307 4.69 -0.27 12.98
CA LYS A 307 4.42 -0.74 11.62
C LYS A 307 3.80 0.27 10.63
N LEU A 308 2.66 0.90 10.88
CA LEU A 308 2.59 2.00 11.82
C LEU A 308 3.50 3.14 11.31
N ARG A 309 4.46 3.56 12.15
CA ARG A 309 5.54 4.57 11.94
C ARG A 309 6.24 4.46 10.58
N HIS A 310 6.39 3.23 10.09
CA HIS A 310 7.09 2.94 8.86
C HIS A 310 6.25 3.22 7.58
N ASP A 311 4.93 3.05 7.62
CA ASP A 311 4.06 3.23 6.46
C ASP A 311 3.82 4.70 6.14
N LEU A 312 3.66 5.52 7.18
CA LEU A 312 3.41 6.95 7.00
C LEU A 312 4.66 7.71 6.51
N LYS A 313 5.89 7.30 6.93
CA LYS A 313 7.15 7.86 6.39
C LYS A 313 7.28 7.75 4.86
N LYS A 314 6.56 6.81 4.23
CA LYS A 314 6.57 6.62 2.76
C LYS A 314 5.56 7.50 2.00
N THR A 315 4.61 8.13 2.69
CA THR A 315 3.53 8.93 2.07
C THR A 315 3.64 10.44 2.30
N SER A 316 4.68 10.91 3.01
CA SER A 316 4.96 12.33 3.22
C SER A 316 5.28 13.08 1.93
N ILE A 317 4.52 14.13 1.63
CA ILE A 317 4.77 15.09 0.54
C ILE A 317 5.79 16.17 0.94
N THR A 318 6.25 16.22 2.19
CA THR A 318 7.21 17.22 2.67
C THR A 318 8.54 16.60 3.09
N GLN A 319 9.38 16.26 2.11
CA GLN A 319 10.83 16.21 2.30
C GLN A 319 11.50 16.99 1.14
N GLN A 320 11.84 18.25 1.41
CA GLN A 320 12.69 19.04 0.53
C GLN A 320 14.16 18.63 0.74
N ALA A 321 14.87 18.35 -0.35
CA ALA A 321 16.33 18.27 -0.37
C ALA A 321 16.94 19.65 -0.71
N PRO A 322 18.14 20.01 -0.23
CA PRO A 322 18.74 21.31 -0.47
C PRO A 322 19.20 21.43 -1.93
N LYS A 323 18.84 22.54 -2.60
CA LYS A 323 19.33 22.88 -3.95
C LYS A 323 20.79 23.34 -3.87
N HIS A 324 21.72 22.55 -4.40
CA HIS A 324 23.04 23.03 -4.80
C HIS A 324 22.97 23.63 -6.21
N LYS A 325 23.45 24.87 -6.35
CA LYS A 325 23.72 25.54 -7.62
C LYS A 325 24.95 24.91 -8.28
N ALA A 326 24.86 24.62 -9.58
CA ALA A 326 26.01 24.53 -10.48
C ALA A 326 25.53 24.78 -11.92
N ASP A 327 25.85 25.99 -12.38
CA ASP A 327 26.36 26.46 -13.67
C ASP A 327 25.79 26.02 -15.02
N GLU A 328 25.65 27.09 -15.82
CA GLU A 328 25.24 27.25 -17.21
C GLU A 328 26.09 26.44 -18.19
N GLU A 329 25.44 25.89 -19.22
CA GLU A 329 26.02 25.80 -20.56
C GLU A 329 24.94 26.10 -21.62
N ILE A 330 25.33 26.96 -22.56
CA ILE A 330 24.53 27.67 -23.56
C ILE A 330 24.68 26.98 -24.92
N GLN A 331 23.57 26.79 -25.68
CA GLN A 331 23.43 26.98 -27.16
C GLN A 331 22.25 26.17 -27.76
N PRO A 332 21.67 26.56 -28.93
CA PRO A 332 20.94 27.80 -29.18
C PRO A 332 19.52 27.57 -29.78
N LEU A 333 18.72 28.63 -29.78
CA LEU A 333 17.38 28.74 -30.35
C LEU A 333 17.31 28.37 -31.85
N ILE A 334 16.29 27.59 -32.22
CA ILE A 334 15.71 27.60 -33.58
C ILE A 334 14.34 28.29 -33.49
N THR A 335 14.27 29.41 -34.19
CA THR A 335 13.12 30.28 -34.42
C THR A 335 12.09 29.56 -35.30
N ALA A 336 10.85 29.43 -34.83
CA ALA A 336 9.71 29.10 -35.68
C ALA A 336 8.71 30.26 -35.68
N VAL A 337 8.48 30.73 -36.90
CA VAL A 337 7.70 31.90 -37.33
C VAL A 337 6.21 31.78 -36.94
N VAL A 338 5.66 32.85 -36.37
CA VAL A 338 4.22 33.08 -36.18
C VAL A 338 3.60 33.59 -37.49
N LYS A 339 2.46 33.03 -37.89
CA LYS A 339 1.50 33.68 -38.81
C LYS A 339 0.21 34.01 -38.04
N PRO A 340 -0.39 35.20 -38.25
CA PRO A 340 -1.52 35.67 -37.47
C PRO A 340 -2.87 35.31 -38.12
N GLY A 341 -3.90 35.12 -37.31
CA GLY A 341 -5.30 35.26 -37.74
C GLY A 341 -6.21 34.09 -37.38
N ALA A 342 -6.75 34.11 -36.15
CA ALA A 342 -8.13 33.77 -35.86
C ALA A 342 -8.44 34.25 -34.43
N LEU A 343 -9.51 35.04 -34.29
CA LEU A 343 -10.06 35.46 -33.00
C LEU A 343 -10.33 34.22 -32.12
N PRO A 344 -9.96 34.19 -30.83
CA PRO A 344 -10.48 33.17 -29.95
C PRO A 344 -11.87 33.59 -29.49
N GLU A 345 -12.87 32.84 -29.96
CA GLU A 345 -14.12 32.65 -29.25
C GLU A 345 -13.81 32.37 -27.78
N THR A 346 -14.51 33.06 -26.87
CA THR A 346 -14.53 32.81 -25.43
C THR A 346 -14.94 31.36 -25.15
N LYS A 347 -13.97 30.45 -25.18
CA LYS A 347 -14.09 29.14 -24.53
C LYS A 347 -13.86 29.37 -23.04
N GLN A 348 -14.93 29.25 -22.26
CA GLN A 348 -14.83 28.86 -20.86
C GLN A 348 -14.06 27.54 -20.82
N ILE A 349 -12.74 27.62 -20.60
CA ILE A 349 -11.94 26.47 -20.22
C ILE A 349 -12.26 26.27 -18.74
N GLY A 350 -13.37 25.57 -18.48
CA GLY A 350 -13.54 24.91 -17.20
C GLY A 350 -12.44 23.86 -17.11
N ASP A 351 -11.34 24.20 -16.46
CA ASP A 351 -10.27 23.27 -16.09
C ASP A 351 -10.97 22.16 -15.27
N SER A 352 -11.27 21.03 -15.91
CA SER A 352 -11.98 19.93 -15.27
C SER A 352 -11.08 19.39 -14.17
N ILE A 353 -11.41 19.67 -12.91
CA ILE A 353 -10.62 19.19 -11.77
C ILE A 353 -10.75 17.67 -11.75
N ARG A 354 -9.62 16.97 -11.89
CA ARG A 354 -9.63 15.51 -11.85
C ARG A 354 -9.65 15.06 -10.39
N MET A 355 -10.83 14.68 -9.93
CA MET A 355 -11.02 14.14 -8.58
C MET A 355 -10.38 12.74 -8.46
N ILE A 356 -9.63 12.52 -7.38
CA ILE A 356 -8.86 11.29 -7.16
C ILE A 356 -9.48 10.43 -6.06
N VAL A 357 -9.72 11.01 -4.87
CA VAL A 357 -10.39 10.34 -3.73
C VAL A 357 -11.14 11.38 -2.89
N ARG A 358 -12.24 10.95 -2.25
CA ARG A 358 -13.02 11.74 -1.27
C ARG A 358 -13.40 10.91 -0.06
N GLY A 359 -13.60 11.57 1.09
CA GLY A 359 -14.17 10.97 2.30
C GLY A 359 -15.10 11.95 3.01
N THR A 360 -16.16 11.43 3.62
CA THR A 360 -17.26 12.24 4.20
C THR A 360 -17.78 11.60 5.47
N LEU A 361 -18.03 12.41 6.50
CA LEU A 361 -18.64 11.99 7.76
C LEU A 361 -20.06 11.45 7.49
N GLY A 362 -20.39 10.28 8.06
CA GLY A 362 -21.71 9.65 7.95
C GLY A 362 -21.98 8.86 6.65
N SER A 363 -20.98 8.64 5.78
CA SER A 363 -21.17 7.94 4.50
C SER A 363 -21.24 6.41 4.65
N CYS A 364 -22.35 5.90 5.20
CA CYS A 364 -22.64 4.47 5.32
C CYS A 364 -23.82 4.06 4.42
N SER A 365 -23.62 3.83 3.11
CA SER A 365 -24.43 2.88 2.32
C SER A 365 -23.90 2.72 0.89
N SER A 366 -23.87 1.48 0.42
CA SER A 366 -23.58 1.08 -0.95
C SER A 366 -24.79 1.38 -1.86
N SER A 367 -24.99 2.64 -2.23
CA SER A 367 -25.90 3.04 -3.32
C SER A 367 -25.53 4.43 -3.80
N SER A 368 -25.57 4.63 -5.11
CA SER A 368 -25.14 5.82 -5.85
C SER A 368 -25.95 7.09 -5.59
N GLU A 369 -26.74 7.18 -4.53
CA GLU A 369 -27.55 8.36 -4.21
C GLU A 369 -27.61 8.51 -2.69
N CYS A 370 -26.69 9.25 -2.10
CA CYS A 370 -26.86 9.80 -0.77
C CYS A 370 -27.03 11.31 -0.93
N LEU A 371 -28.27 11.76 -0.82
CA LEU A 371 -28.65 13.16 -0.64
C LEU A 371 -27.82 13.73 0.51
N GLU A 372 -27.10 14.83 0.28
CA GLU A 372 -26.41 15.59 1.33
C GLU A 372 -27.44 15.91 2.43
N ASP A 373 -27.21 15.42 3.66
CA ASP A 373 -27.98 15.88 4.81
C ASP A 373 -27.78 17.40 4.98
N SER A 374 -28.89 18.11 5.14
CA SER A 374 -29.06 19.57 5.02
C SER A 374 -27.99 20.48 5.67
N THR A 375 -27.29 20.02 6.71
CA THR A 375 -26.29 20.81 7.44
C THR A 375 -24.95 20.91 6.69
N MET A 376 -24.45 19.81 6.09
CA MET A 376 -23.14 19.83 5.40
C MET A 376 -23.19 20.63 4.10
N GLY A 377 -24.25 20.40 3.29
CA GLY A 377 -24.50 21.18 2.09
C GLY A 377 -24.65 22.67 2.41
N SER A 378 -25.38 23.02 3.48
CA SER A 378 -25.54 24.41 3.94
C SER A 378 -24.20 25.09 4.30
N VAL A 379 -23.30 24.38 5.00
CA VAL A 379 -21.97 24.92 5.35
C VAL A 379 -21.12 25.14 4.10
N ALA A 380 -21.00 24.13 3.24
CA ALA A 380 -20.22 24.23 2.00
C ALA A 380 -20.76 25.32 1.06
N ASP A 381 -22.08 25.41 0.91
CA ASP A 381 -22.73 26.41 0.07
C ASP A 381 -22.58 27.83 0.62
N THR A 382 -22.53 27.98 1.95
CA THR A 382 -22.27 29.29 2.57
C THR A 382 -20.85 29.75 2.28
N VAL A 383 -19.84 28.89 2.47
CA VAL A 383 -18.45 29.22 2.15
C VAL A 383 -18.29 29.51 0.65
N ALA A 384 -18.89 28.70 -0.21
CA ALA A 384 -18.85 28.90 -1.66
C ALA A 384 -19.51 30.22 -2.10
N ARG A 385 -20.66 30.59 -1.51
CA ARG A 385 -21.33 31.88 -1.77
C ARG A 385 -20.45 33.06 -1.38
N VAL A 386 -19.84 33.01 -0.19
CA VAL A 386 -18.96 34.09 0.30
C VAL A 386 -17.73 34.25 -0.58
N LEU A 387 -17.05 33.13 -0.91
CA LEU A 387 -15.85 33.15 -1.74
C LEU A 387 -16.14 33.60 -3.18
N ARG A 388 -17.23 33.09 -3.77
CA ARG A 388 -17.73 33.53 -5.07
C ARG A 388 -18.04 35.02 -5.08
N GLY A 389 -18.82 35.49 -4.10
CA GLY A 389 -19.19 36.89 -3.98
C GLY A 389 -17.97 37.80 -3.89
N CYS A 390 -16.93 37.40 -3.16
CA CYS A 390 -15.67 38.14 -3.13
C CYS A 390 -14.97 38.15 -4.50
N LEU A 391 -14.81 36.99 -5.14
CA LEU A 391 -14.09 36.86 -6.41
C LEU A 391 -14.75 37.61 -7.57
N GLU A 392 -16.09 37.61 -7.62
CA GLU A 392 -16.86 38.26 -8.67
C GLU A 392 -16.87 39.80 -8.54
N ASN A 393 -16.69 40.33 -7.33
CA ASN A 393 -16.86 41.76 -7.04
C ASN A 393 -15.57 42.48 -6.60
N MET A 394 -14.46 41.76 -6.40
CA MET A 394 -13.16 42.37 -6.08
C MET A 394 -12.55 43.07 -7.31
N PRO A 395 -11.95 44.27 -7.16
CA PRO A 395 -11.25 44.93 -8.27
C PRO A 395 -9.94 44.24 -8.63
N GLU A 396 -9.41 44.54 -9.82
CA GLU A 396 -8.05 44.12 -10.19
C GLU A 396 -7.02 44.90 -9.36
N ALA A 397 -5.99 44.20 -8.89
CA ALA A 397 -4.90 44.79 -8.11
C ALA A 397 -3.57 44.10 -8.44
N ASP A 398 -2.49 44.88 -8.40
CA ASP A 398 -1.14 44.39 -8.69
C ASP A 398 -0.50 43.64 -7.50
N GLY A 399 -1.11 43.72 -6.31
CA GLY A 399 -0.55 43.15 -5.09
C GLY A 399 -1.58 42.94 -3.99
N ASN A 400 -1.15 42.23 -2.93
CA ASN A 400 -1.99 41.96 -1.77
C ASN A 400 -2.14 43.22 -0.90
N PRO A 401 -3.30 43.42 -0.23
CA PRO A 401 -3.47 44.53 0.71
C PRO A 401 -2.41 44.52 1.81
N LYS A 402 -2.01 45.70 2.29
CA LYS A 402 -1.00 45.83 3.36
C LYS A 402 -1.55 45.56 4.76
N GLU A 403 -2.85 45.30 4.88
CA GLU A 403 -3.48 44.95 6.16
C GLU A 403 -2.98 43.57 6.60
N GLN A 404 -2.20 43.53 7.69
CA GLN A 404 -1.78 42.28 8.34
C GLN A 404 -2.55 42.12 9.65
N LEU A 405 -3.57 41.27 9.62
CA LEU A 405 -4.34 40.95 10.82
C LEU A 405 -3.65 39.83 11.59
N THR A 406 -3.52 40.03 12.90
CA THR A 406 -3.20 38.94 13.82
C THR A 406 -4.50 38.17 14.10
N ALA A 407 -4.77 37.16 13.29
CA ALA A 407 -5.88 36.24 13.52
C ALA A 407 -5.40 35.04 14.32
N SER A 408 -6.26 34.55 15.23
CA SER A 408 -6.02 33.32 15.96
C SER A 408 -7.25 32.44 15.84
N PHE A 409 -7.08 31.36 15.07
CA PHE A 409 -8.09 30.34 14.82
C PHE A 409 -7.40 28.99 14.66
N GLN A 410 -8.17 27.92 14.80
CA GLN A 410 -7.66 26.56 14.60
C GLN A 410 -7.61 26.23 13.11
N TRP A 411 -6.49 25.70 12.64
CA TRP A 411 -6.29 25.31 11.24
C TRP A 411 -5.43 24.06 11.13
N VAL A 412 -5.45 23.38 9.97
CA VAL A 412 -4.70 22.13 9.79
C VAL A 412 -3.23 22.42 9.47
N THR A 413 -2.34 22.13 10.43
CA THR A 413 -0.89 22.30 10.24
C THR A 413 -0.24 21.11 9.58
N LYS A 414 -0.78 19.90 9.80
CA LYS A 414 -0.25 18.63 9.28
C LYS A 414 -1.41 17.72 8.85
N TRP A 415 -1.20 16.91 7.83
CA TRP A 415 -2.20 15.95 7.37
C TRP A 415 -1.55 14.72 6.76
N VAL A 416 -2.29 13.61 6.79
CA VAL A 416 -1.93 12.38 6.09
C VAL A 416 -3.16 11.70 5.49
N ASP A 417 -3.06 11.36 4.22
CA ASP A 417 -4.01 10.53 3.49
C ASP A 417 -3.60 9.04 3.59
N TYR A 418 -4.32 8.27 4.41
CA TYR A 418 -4.22 6.81 4.47
C TYR A 418 -5.60 6.16 4.27
N SER A 419 -6.39 6.79 3.39
CA SER A 419 -7.77 6.41 3.07
C SER A 419 -7.89 5.05 2.36
N ASN A 420 -6.80 4.53 1.81
CA ASN A 420 -6.77 3.16 1.29
C ASN A 420 -6.90 2.07 2.37
N LYS A 421 -6.69 2.40 3.65
CA LYS A 421 -6.68 1.42 4.74
C LYS A 421 -7.50 1.83 5.96
N TYR A 422 -7.28 3.03 6.50
CA TYR A 422 -7.88 3.44 7.77
C TYR A 422 -8.69 4.73 7.67
N GLY A 423 -8.23 5.71 6.91
CA GLY A 423 -8.89 7.01 6.81
C GLY A 423 -7.93 8.14 6.56
N PHE A 424 -8.47 9.36 6.64
CA PHE A 424 -7.71 10.59 6.50
C PHE A 424 -7.49 11.21 7.87
N GLY A 425 -6.25 11.55 8.19
CA GLY A 425 -5.92 12.17 9.47
C GLY A 425 -5.29 13.55 9.31
N TYR A 426 -5.51 14.39 10.30
CA TYR A 426 -5.00 15.75 10.35
C TYR A 426 -4.61 16.14 11.77
N GLN A 427 -3.73 17.12 11.90
CA GLN A 427 -3.40 17.79 13.15
C GLN A 427 -3.74 19.27 13.01
N LEU A 428 -4.46 19.78 14.00
CA LEU A 428 -4.78 21.19 14.15
C LEU A 428 -3.62 21.95 14.80
N SER A 429 -3.65 23.27 14.65
CA SER A 429 -2.69 24.22 15.22
C SER A 429 -2.64 24.25 16.75
N ASP A 430 -3.61 23.64 17.43
CA ASP A 430 -3.58 23.43 18.88
C ASP A 430 -3.06 22.05 19.30
N HIS A 431 -2.54 21.26 18.36
CA HIS A 431 -2.09 19.87 18.55
C HIS A 431 -3.20 18.83 18.77
N THR A 432 -4.47 19.21 18.57
CA THR A 432 -5.56 18.24 18.43
C THR A 432 -5.36 17.43 17.15
N VAL A 433 -5.45 16.11 17.25
CA VAL A 433 -5.30 15.22 16.09
C VAL A 433 -6.64 14.58 15.80
N GLY A 434 -7.12 14.68 14.56
CA GLY A 434 -8.36 14.08 14.10
C GLY A 434 -8.13 13.01 13.04
N VAL A 435 -9.01 12.01 12.99
CA VAL A 435 -9.07 11.00 11.94
C VAL A 435 -10.53 10.86 11.48
N LEU A 436 -10.76 11.06 10.18
CA LEU A 436 -11.99 10.67 9.50
C LEU A 436 -11.78 9.28 8.90
N PHE A 437 -12.42 8.27 9.50
CA PHE A 437 -12.29 6.87 9.12
C PHE A 437 -13.08 6.54 7.86
N ASN A 438 -12.66 5.49 7.16
CA ASN A 438 -13.32 5.00 5.95
C ASN A 438 -14.78 4.54 6.16
N ASN A 439 -15.15 4.21 7.39
CA ASN A 439 -16.53 3.89 7.76
C ASN A 439 -17.38 5.13 8.05
N GLY A 440 -16.91 6.33 7.69
CA GLY A 440 -17.64 7.58 7.89
C GLY A 440 -17.65 8.11 9.32
N ALA A 441 -17.00 7.45 10.28
CA ALA A 441 -16.89 7.95 11.65
C ALA A 441 -15.68 8.87 11.81
N HIS A 442 -15.75 9.81 12.75
CA HIS A 442 -14.64 10.71 13.08
C HIS A 442 -14.22 10.57 14.54
N MET A 443 -12.92 10.62 14.81
CA MET A 443 -12.39 10.75 16.17
C MET A 443 -11.34 11.84 16.26
N SER A 444 -11.30 12.52 17.41
CA SER A 444 -10.25 13.47 17.77
C SER A 444 -9.60 13.11 19.10
N LEU A 445 -8.28 13.18 19.14
CA LEU A 445 -7.44 13.13 20.34
C LEU A 445 -7.04 14.55 20.69
N LEU A 446 -7.46 15.02 21.87
CA LEU A 446 -7.19 16.37 22.35
C LEU A 446 -5.69 16.59 22.65
N PRO A 447 -5.26 17.86 22.84
CA PRO A 447 -3.85 18.18 23.09
C PRO A 447 -3.29 17.56 24.36
N ASP A 448 -4.15 17.21 25.32
CA ASP A 448 -3.79 16.47 26.54
C ASP A 448 -3.35 15.02 26.30
N LYS A 449 -3.51 14.52 25.05
CA LYS A 449 -3.24 13.16 24.60
C LYS A 449 -3.99 12.07 25.39
N LYS A 450 -5.03 12.46 26.13
CA LYS A 450 -5.82 11.59 27.01
C LYS A 450 -7.29 11.58 26.65
N THR A 451 -7.83 12.68 26.15
CA THR A 451 -9.26 12.80 25.90
C THR A 451 -9.57 12.52 24.44
N VAL A 452 -10.44 11.55 24.18
CA VAL A 452 -10.94 11.20 22.84
C VAL A 452 -12.37 11.66 22.69
N HIS A 453 -12.64 12.40 21.62
CA HIS A 453 -13.98 12.70 21.13
C HIS A 453 -14.27 11.78 19.94
N TYR A 454 -15.42 11.12 19.96
CA TYR A 454 -15.92 10.29 18.86
C TYR A 454 -17.21 10.87 18.32
N TYR A 455 -17.28 11.01 17.01
CA TYR A 455 -18.46 11.47 16.26
C TYR A 455 -18.88 10.36 15.29
N ALA A 456 -19.99 9.68 15.60
CA ALA A 456 -20.53 8.60 14.78
C ALA A 456 -21.29 9.15 13.56
N GLU A 457 -22.12 10.17 13.81
CA GLU A 457 -22.98 10.89 12.86
C GLU A 457 -22.98 12.38 13.24
N LEU A 458 -23.42 13.26 12.34
CA LEU A 458 -23.51 14.71 12.59
C LEU A 458 -24.26 15.00 13.92
N GLY A 459 -23.54 15.50 14.92
CA GLY A 459 -24.10 15.93 16.21
C GLY A 459 -24.11 14.90 17.34
N GLN A 460 -23.80 13.62 17.09
CA GLN A 460 -23.61 12.64 18.17
C GLN A 460 -22.15 12.62 18.62
N CYS A 461 -21.88 13.10 19.84
CA CYS A 461 -20.54 13.10 20.43
C CYS A 461 -20.47 12.17 21.63
N SER A 462 -19.53 11.23 21.62
CA SER A 462 -19.13 10.47 22.80
C SER A 462 -17.72 10.88 23.22
N VAL A 463 -17.51 11.10 24.53
CA VAL A 463 -16.21 11.47 25.08
C VAL A 463 -15.76 10.39 26.04
N PHE A 464 -14.52 9.92 25.87
CA PHE A 464 -13.93 8.91 26.74
C PHE A 464 -12.41 9.06 26.81
N SER A 465 -11.80 8.45 27.82
CA SER A 465 -10.34 8.43 27.96
C SER A 465 -9.70 7.51 26.91
N ALA A 466 -8.58 7.94 26.34
CA ALA A 466 -7.78 7.19 25.40
C ALA A 466 -7.20 5.91 26.02
N THR A 467 -7.06 5.84 27.35
CA THR A 467 -6.60 4.65 28.08
C THR A 467 -7.74 3.71 28.46
N GLU A 468 -8.98 4.24 28.54
CA GLU A 468 -10.18 3.52 28.96
C GLU A 468 -11.24 3.53 27.84
N ALA A 469 -10.79 3.43 26.59
CA ALA A 469 -11.67 3.41 25.44
C ALA A 469 -12.63 2.21 25.50
N PRO A 470 -13.94 2.39 25.23
CA PRO A 470 -14.89 1.30 25.10
C PRO A 470 -14.40 0.23 24.11
N GLU A 471 -14.68 -1.05 24.37
CA GLU A 471 -14.13 -2.19 23.61
C GLU A 471 -14.31 -2.04 22.08
N GLN A 472 -15.49 -1.56 21.67
CA GLN A 472 -15.82 -1.33 20.26
C GLN A 472 -14.97 -0.24 19.57
N PHE A 473 -14.38 0.68 20.33
CA PHE A 473 -13.58 1.80 19.81
C PHE A 473 -12.08 1.62 19.95
N ILE A 474 -11.61 0.54 20.60
CA ILE A 474 -10.17 0.31 20.84
C ILE A 474 -9.36 0.39 19.55
N SER A 475 -9.80 -0.27 18.48
CA SER A 475 -9.08 -0.27 17.20
C SER A 475 -8.96 1.11 16.57
N GLN A 476 -10.03 1.91 16.58
CA GLN A 476 -10.04 3.27 16.05
C GLN A 476 -9.20 4.21 16.91
N VAL A 477 -9.22 4.06 18.24
CA VAL A 477 -8.38 4.83 19.17
C VAL A 477 -6.91 4.52 18.98
N THR A 478 -6.55 3.26 18.72
CA THR A 478 -5.16 2.89 18.40
C THR A 478 -4.69 3.57 17.13
N VAL A 479 -5.50 3.57 16.07
CA VAL A 479 -5.19 4.30 14.82
C VAL A 479 -5.06 5.81 15.09
N LEU A 480 -5.97 6.41 15.86
CA LEU A 480 -5.95 7.83 16.21
C LEU A 480 -4.66 8.24 16.95
N LYS A 481 -4.30 7.50 18.01
CA LYS A 481 -3.03 7.71 18.76
C LYS A 481 -1.83 7.61 17.84
N TYR A 482 -1.89 6.65 16.92
CA TYR A 482 -0.81 6.44 16.00
C TYR A 482 -0.65 7.60 14.99
N PHE A 483 -1.74 8.08 14.39
CA PHE A 483 -1.70 9.27 13.53
C PHE A 483 -1.14 10.47 14.28
N SER A 484 -1.52 10.63 15.56
CA SER A 484 -0.96 11.70 16.42
C SER A 484 0.55 11.57 16.55
N HIS A 485 1.02 10.38 16.93
CA HIS A 485 2.44 10.10 17.11
C HIS A 485 3.24 10.33 15.83
N TYR A 486 2.69 9.90 14.68
CA TYR A 486 3.35 10.07 13.40
C TYR A 486 3.52 11.53 12.99
N MET A 487 2.44 12.32 13.04
CA MET A 487 2.48 13.71 12.61
C MET A 487 3.42 14.53 13.49
N GLU A 488 3.45 14.22 14.79
CA GLU A 488 4.37 14.84 15.74
C GLU A 488 5.83 14.56 15.38
N GLU A 489 6.19 13.33 15.06
CA GLU A 489 7.58 12.93 14.81
C GLU A 489 8.09 13.18 13.39
N ASN A 490 7.22 13.17 12.38
CA ASN A 490 7.66 13.02 10.99
C ASN A 490 7.25 14.18 10.08
N LEU A 491 6.40 15.09 10.55
CA LEU A 491 5.92 16.22 9.76
C LEU A 491 6.26 17.52 10.47
N MET A 492 6.65 18.52 9.67
CA MET A 492 6.82 19.91 10.14
C MET A 492 5.48 20.64 10.03
N ASP A 493 5.28 21.67 10.84
CA ASP A 493 4.09 22.52 10.72
C ASP A 493 4.07 23.27 9.38
N GLY A 494 2.86 23.45 8.86
CA GLY A 494 2.60 23.95 7.51
C GLY A 494 2.71 25.46 7.30
N GLY A 495 3.11 26.24 8.32
CA GLY A 495 3.10 27.71 8.35
C GLY A 495 3.40 28.27 9.75
N ASP A 496 3.54 29.59 9.86
CA ASP A 496 3.94 30.33 11.08
C ASP A 496 2.76 30.91 11.91
N LEU A 497 1.51 30.61 11.54
CA LEU A 497 0.34 31.22 12.15
C LEU A 497 0.07 30.68 13.58
N PRO A 498 0.12 31.54 14.63
CA PRO A 498 -0.13 31.12 16.00
C PRO A 498 -1.62 30.88 16.28
N SER A 499 -1.89 29.87 17.12
CA SER A 499 -3.26 29.47 17.49
C SER A 499 -3.41 29.48 19.01
N LEU A 500 -4.36 30.26 19.51
CA LEU A 500 -4.79 30.25 20.91
C LEU A 500 -6.05 29.38 21.02
N THR A 501 -5.99 28.36 21.86
CA THR A 501 -7.15 27.55 22.22
C THR A 501 -8.10 28.33 23.11
N ASP A 502 -9.21 28.81 22.54
CA ASP A 502 -10.35 29.27 23.32
C ASP A 502 -11.20 28.07 23.72
N VAL A 503 -11.13 27.69 25.00
CA VAL A 503 -11.87 26.55 25.57
C VAL A 503 -13.40 26.72 25.45
N ARG A 504 -13.88 27.94 25.19
CA ARG A 504 -15.31 28.24 25.02
C ARG A 504 -15.84 28.01 23.60
N ARG A 505 -14.96 27.78 22.61
CA ARG A 505 -15.37 27.53 21.23
C ARG A 505 -15.72 26.06 20.99
N PRO A 506 -16.71 25.75 20.13
CA PRO A 506 -16.99 24.39 19.69
C PRO A 506 -15.75 23.75 19.08
N ARG A 507 -15.55 22.44 19.31
CA ARG A 507 -14.40 21.72 18.78
C ARG A 507 -14.52 21.54 17.27
N LEU A 508 -13.42 21.77 16.56
CA LEU A 508 -13.31 21.48 15.13
C LEU A 508 -13.25 19.99 14.86
N TYR A 509 -14.12 19.51 13.98
CA TYR A 509 -14.05 18.19 13.39
C TYR A 509 -14.28 18.24 11.89
N LEU A 510 -13.61 17.33 11.18
CA LEU A 510 -13.61 17.29 9.73
C LEU A 510 -14.91 16.68 9.21
N LEU A 511 -15.64 17.44 8.40
CA LEU A 511 -16.85 16.98 7.72
C LEU A 511 -16.51 16.24 6.43
N GLN A 512 -15.61 16.81 5.64
CA GLN A 512 -15.28 16.30 4.31
C GLN A 512 -13.85 16.65 3.93
N TRP A 513 -13.21 15.76 3.17
CA TRP A 513 -11.97 16.05 2.46
C TRP A 513 -12.03 15.52 1.03
N LEU A 514 -11.34 16.22 0.14
CA LEU A 514 -11.33 15.98 -1.30
C LEU A 514 -9.92 16.15 -1.86
N LYS A 515 -9.47 15.17 -2.64
CA LYS A 515 -8.15 15.17 -3.27
C LYS A 515 -8.27 15.26 -4.78
N SER A 516 -7.62 16.27 -5.35
CA SER A 516 -7.40 16.42 -6.79
C SER A 516 -5.95 16.09 -7.15
N ASP A 517 -5.58 16.21 -8.42
CA ASP A 517 -4.20 16.12 -8.89
C ASP A 517 -3.33 17.32 -8.48
N LYS A 518 -3.93 18.49 -8.21
CA LYS A 518 -3.19 19.72 -7.85
C LYS A 518 -3.25 20.10 -6.36
N ALA A 519 -4.32 19.72 -5.64
CA ALA A 519 -4.53 20.14 -4.25
C ALA A 519 -5.40 19.19 -3.41
N LEU A 520 -5.29 19.35 -2.10
CA LEU A 520 -6.14 18.75 -1.07
C LEU A 520 -7.07 19.81 -0.47
N MET A 521 -8.36 19.51 -0.37
CA MET A 521 -9.39 20.35 0.24
C MET A 521 -9.96 19.68 1.50
N MET A 522 -10.21 20.48 2.54
CA MET A 522 -10.74 20.07 3.84
C MET A 522 -11.81 21.05 4.31
N LEU A 523 -12.96 20.53 4.76
CA LEU A 523 -14.10 21.31 5.26
C LEU A 523 -14.48 20.85 6.68
N PHE A 524 -14.64 21.82 7.58
CA PHE A 524 -14.93 21.60 9.00
C PHE A 524 -16.34 22.05 9.40
N ASN A 525 -16.79 21.61 10.57
CA ASN A 525 -18.14 21.81 11.10
C ASN A 525 -18.53 23.26 11.40
N ASP A 526 -17.56 24.16 11.59
CA ASP A 526 -17.79 25.58 11.83
C ASP A 526 -17.74 26.43 10.53
N GLY A 527 -17.54 25.78 9.38
CA GLY A 527 -17.33 26.46 8.10
C GLY A 527 -15.88 26.84 7.82
N THR A 528 -14.93 26.46 8.67
CA THR A 528 -13.51 26.55 8.34
C THR A 528 -13.21 25.66 7.13
N PHE A 529 -12.57 26.25 6.13
CA PHE A 529 -12.31 25.65 4.83
C PHE A 529 -10.84 25.87 4.47
N GLN A 530 -10.14 24.79 4.11
CA GLN A 530 -8.70 24.84 3.84
C GLN A 530 -8.35 24.08 2.56
N VAL A 531 -7.51 24.69 1.72
CA VAL A 531 -6.94 24.09 0.52
C VAL A 531 -5.41 24.14 0.58
N ASN A 532 -4.79 22.98 0.41
CA ASN A 532 -3.34 22.80 0.40
C ASN A 532 -2.87 22.38 -1.01
N PHE A 533 -2.05 23.19 -1.65
CA PHE A 533 -1.55 22.94 -3.01
C PHE A 533 -0.24 22.13 -2.99
N TYR A 534 -0.11 21.15 -3.90
CA TYR A 534 1.01 20.21 -3.86
C TYR A 534 2.30 20.73 -4.50
N HIS A 535 2.18 21.51 -5.58
CA HIS A 535 3.33 21.87 -6.40
C HIS A 535 4.28 22.85 -5.69
N ASP A 536 3.70 23.84 -5.04
CA ASP A 536 4.39 25.01 -4.46
C ASP A 536 4.15 25.13 -2.95
N HIS A 537 3.39 24.19 -2.37
CA HIS A 537 3.11 24.09 -0.93
C HIS A 537 2.33 25.27 -0.32
N THR A 538 1.77 26.15 -1.15
CA THR A 538 0.91 27.26 -0.71
C THR A 538 -0.42 26.75 -0.15
N LYS A 539 -1.05 27.58 0.69
CA LYS A 539 -2.33 27.23 1.34
C LYS A 539 -3.26 28.43 1.37
N VAL A 540 -4.55 28.13 1.19
CA VAL A 540 -5.63 29.09 1.40
C VAL A 540 -6.51 28.54 2.50
N ILE A 541 -6.77 29.35 3.52
CA ILE A 541 -7.65 29.02 4.62
C ILE A 541 -8.71 30.12 4.73
N ILE A 542 -9.98 29.73 4.80
CA ILE A 542 -11.12 30.61 5.02
C ILE A 542 -11.77 30.18 6.32
N CYS A 543 -12.00 31.12 7.22
CA CYS A 543 -12.72 30.89 8.47
C CYS A 543 -13.64 32.08 8.77
N ASN A 544 -14.66 31.83 9.61
CA ASN A 544 -15.50 32.90 10.15
C ASN A 544 -15.07 33.17 11.60
N GLN A 545 -14.66 34.40 11.88
CA GLN A 545 -14.29 34.85 13.21
C GLN A 545 -15.04 36.15 13.54
N SER A 546 -15.86 36.11 14.60
CA SER A 546 -16.61 37.27 15.08
C SER A 546 -17.51 37.93 14.03
N GLU A 547 -18.26 37.12 13.27
CA GLU A 547 -19.15 37.54 12.17
C GLU A 547 -18.42 38.09 10.93
N GLU A 548 -17.10 37.95 10.85
CA GLU A 548 -16.31 38.33 9.69
C GLU A 548 -15.59 37.13 9.09
N TYR A 549 -15.64 37.02 7.76
CA TYR A 549 -14.85 36.02 7.05
C TYR A 549 -13.42 36.52 6.83
N LEU A 550 -12.48 35.71 7.26
CA LEU A 550 -11.05 35.92 7.07
C LEU A 550 -10.52 34.95 6.04
N LEU A 551 -9.59 35.42 5.22
CA LEU A 551 -8.80 34.61 4.32
C LEU A 551 -7.33 34.69 4.73
N THR A 552 -6.75 33.55 5.07
CA THR A 552 -5.32 33.42 5.33
C THR A 552 -4.65 32.75 4.13
N TYR A 553 -3.65 33.43 3.57
CA TYR A 553 -2.75 32.89 2.56
C TYR A 553 -1.40 32.53 3.19
N ILE A 554 -0.98 31.28 3.04
CA ILE A 554 0.38 30.84 3.41
C ILE A 554 1.14 30.67 2.10
N ASN A 555 2.15 31.50 1.89
CA ASN A 555 2.93 31.54 0.66
C ASN A 555 4.00 30.43 0.61
N GLU A 556 4.78 30.39 -0.48
CA GLU A 556 5.86 29.40 -0.68
C GLU A 556 6.93 29.43 0.43
N ASP A 557 7.17 30.63 0.99
CA ASP A 557 8.09 30.86 2.12
C ASP A 557 7.50 30.47 3.48
N ARG A 558 6.27 29.94 3.50
CA ARG A 558 5.50 29.56 4.70
C ARG A 558 5.09 30.73 5.60
N ILE A 559 5.13 31.95 5.07
CA ILE A 559 4.69 33.16 5.76
C ILE A 559 3.18 33.27 5.59
N SER A 560 2.47 33.34 6.71
CA SER A 560 1.03 33.55 6.74
C SER A 560 0.67 35.04 6.65
N THR A 561 -0.28 35.37 5.78
CA THR A 561 -0.91 36.70 5.73
C THR A 561 -2.41 36.53 5.79
N THR A 562 -3.07 37.25 6.71
CA THR A 562 -4.53 37.16 6.89
C THR A 562 -5.21 38.47 6.52
N PHE A 563 -6.23 38.36 5.68
CA PHE A 563 -7.04 39.45 5.16
C PHE A 563 -8.50 39.28 5.59
N ARG A 564 -9.21 40.38 5.86
CA ARG A 564 -10.68 40.33 5.82
C ARG A 564 -11.09 40.14 4.36
N LEU A 565 -12.07 39.27 4.12
CA LEU A 565 -12.66 39.16 2.79
C LEU A 565 -13.30 40.47 2.32
N THR A 566 -13.79 41.32 3.25
CA THR A 566 -14.26 42.68 2.93
C THR A 566 -13.13 43.60 2.44
N THR A 567 -11.91 43.47 2.97
CA THR A 567 -10.74 44.21 2.49
C THR A 567 -10.34 43.77 1.08
N LEU A 568 -10.33 42.46 0.82
CA LEU A 568 -10.07 41.91 -0.52
C LEU A 568 -11.14 42.37 -1.52
N LEU A 569 -12.40 42.42 -1.10
CA LEU A 569 -13.52 42.90 -1.91
C LEU A 569 -13.37 44.38 -2.31
N VAL A 570 -12.79 45.22 -1.45
CA VAL A 570 -12.58 46.65 -1.73
C VAL A 570 -11.28 46.92 -2.48
N SER A 571 -10.22 46.17 -2.19
CA SER A 571 -8.85 46.52 -2.60
C SER A 571 -8.26 45.58 -3.65
N GLY A 572 -8.90 44.45 -3.94
CA GLY A 572 -8.34 43.39 -4.77
C GLY A 572 -7.22 42.62 -4.07
N CYS A 573 -6.59 41.71 -4.80
CA CYS A 573 -5.41 40.99 -4.36
C CYS A 573 -4.51 40.63 -5.55
N SER A 574 -3.35 40.04 -5.27
CA SER A 574 -2.46 39.57 -6.33
C SER A 574 -3.13 38.51 -7.21
N LEU A 575 -2.71 38.45 -8.48
CA LEU A 575 -3.19 37.45 -9.44
C LEU A 575 -2.99 36.01 -8.94
N GLU A 576 -1.88 35.76 -8.25
CA GLU A 576 -1.57 34.47 -7.64
C GLU A 576 -2.62 34.08 -6.60
N LEU A 577 -2.92 34.97 -5.64
CA LEU A 577 -3.92 34.69 -4.60
C LEU A 577 -5.31 34.53 -5.22
N LYS A 578 -5.65 35.36 -6.22
CA LYS A 578 -6.91 35.26 -6.95
C LYS A 578 -7.09 33.89 -7.61
N HIS A 579 -6.08 33.40 -8.33
CA HIS A 579 -6.13 32.06 -8.95
C HIS A 579 -6.26 30.94 -7.91
N ARG A 580 -5.63 31.05 -6.73
CA ARG A 580 -5.77 30.07 -5.65
C ARG A 580 -7.18 30.06 -5.08
N MET A 581 -7.78 31.24 -4.91
CA MET A 581 -9.16 31.40 -4.49
C MET A 581 -10.14 30.82 -5.52
N GLU A 582 -9.94 31.08 -6.81
CA GLU A 582 -10.76 30.51 -7.89
C GLU A 582 -10.67 28.98 -7.91
N TYR A 583 -9.47 28.42 -7.78
CA TYR A 583 -9.28 26.97 -7.70
C TYR A 583 -9.98 26.38 -6.48
N ALA A 584 -9.86 27.03 -5.33
CA ALA A 584 -10.50 26.61 -4.09
C ALA A 584 -12.03 26.64 -4.19
N LEU A 585 -12.60 27.67 -4.83
CA LEU A 585 -14.02 27.74 -5.15
C LEU A 585 -14.45 26.61 -6.08
N ASN A 586 -13.68 26.34 -7.14
CA ASN A 586 -13.98 25.25 -8.07
C ASN A 586 -13.99 23.88 -7.38
N MET A 587 -13.07 23.63 -6.43
CA MET A 587 -13.10 22.40 -5.62
C MET A 587 -14.36 22.31 -4.74
N LEU A 588 -14.82 23.41 -4.15
CA LEU A 588 -16.06 23.46 -3.37
C LEU A 588 -17.31 23.20 -4.21
N LEU A 589 -17.35 23.69 -5.44
CA LEU A 589 -18.49 23.54 -6.34
C LEU A 589 -18.56 22.15 -6.98
N GLN A 590 -17.41 21.55 -7.29
CA GLN A 590 -17.32 20.22 -7.89
C GLN A 590 -17.37 19.09 -6.86
N ARG A 591 -17.59 19.39 -5.57
CA ARG A 591 -17.61 18.40 -4.47
C ARG A 591 -18.66 17.28 -4.68
N CYS A 592 -19.76 17.59 -5.36
CA CYS A 592 -20.90 16.69 -5.60
C CYS A 592 -20.81 15.92 -6.92
N ASN A 593 -19.98 16.37 -7.86
CA ASN A 593 -19.76 15.73 -9.16
C ASN A 593 -18.69 14.65 -9.06
#